data_AF-A0A3Q3FQ34-F1
#
_entry.id   AF-A0A3Q3FQ34-F1
#
_cell.length_a   1.000
_cell.length_b   1.000
_cell.length_c   1.000
_cell.angle_alpha   90.00
_cell.angle_beta   90.00
_cell.angle_gamma   90.00
#
_symmetry.space_group_name_H-M   'P 1'
#
loop_
_entity.id
_entity.type
_entity.pdbx_description
1 polymer ?
#
loop_
_entity_poly.entity_id
_entity_poly.type
_entity_poly.pdbx_seq_one_letter_code
_entity_poly.pdbx_strand_id
1 'polypeptide(L)'
;MRPSGDSRLSWGPIGKYQLKALQPTTLSLILSMVFYLLIGAAVFDALESDSESSKKKALEQKLNELKKKYGFTDDDYKEVERVVLLSEPHRAGRQWKFAGSFYFAITVITTIGYGHAAPRTDAGKTFCMFYAVLGIPLTLVMFQSLGERINTFVRYLLSRAKQGLGLQVTEVSMGNMVLVGLLSCASTLCIGAAAFSHFEDWTFFNAYYYCFITLTTIGFGDFVALQKKDALQKRPPYVAFSFMYILVGLTVMGAFLNLVVLRFLTVSTEEPDVKPEAAGQVQGTQPEDTHSEGVRSEVGPSKKLPMKVKFRQHRTT
;
A
#
# COMPACT_ATOMS: atom_id res chain seq x y z
N MET A 1 -18.44 -57.09 -37.39
CA MET A 1 -17.06 -56.82 -36.92
C MET A 1 -16.66 -55.44 -37.42
N ARG A 2 -16.60 -54.43 -36.54
CA ARG A 2 -16.00 -53.11 -36.84
C ARG A 2 -14.64 -53.08 -36.14
N PRO A 3 -13.55 -52.68 -36.79
CA PRO A 3 -12.36 -52.29 -36.07
C PRO A 3 -12.52 -50.85 -35.57
N SER A 4 -12.16 -50.73 -34.31
CA SER A 4 -11.94 -49.54 -33.50
C SER A 4 -10.78 -48.69 -34.02
N GLY A 5 -10.90 -47.37 -33.83
CA GLY A 5 -9.75 -46.49 -33.60
C GLY A 5 -9.45 -45.50 -34.70
N ASP A 6 -10.12 -44.35 -34.68
CA ASP A 6 -9.53 -43.10 -35.15
C ASP A 6 -9.93 -41.99 -34.16
N SER A 7 -9.22 -41.93 -33.03
CA SER A 7 -9.31 -40.84 -32.05
C SER A 7 -8.63 -39.60 -32.63
N ARG A 8 -9.31 -38.91 -33.55
CA ARG A 8 -8.96 -37.55 -33.92
C ARG A 8 -9.24 -36.64 -32.73
N LEU A 9 -8.18 -36.33 -31.99
CA LEU A 9 -8.11 -35.16 -31.12
C LEU A 9 -8.47 -33.92 -31.95
N SER A 10 -9.74 -33.54 -31.92
CA SER A 10 -10.17 -32.23 -32.39
C SER A 10 -9.60 -31.19 -31.43
N TRP A 11 -8.47 -30.58 -31.79
CA TRP A 11 -8.08 -29.33 -31.18
C TRP A 11 -9.20 -28.33 -31.46
N GLY A 12 -9.98 -28.00 -30.42
CA GLY A 12 -10.93 -26.89 -30.49
C GLY A 12 -10.19 -25.63 -30.94
N PRO A 13 -10.87 -24.68 -31.61
CA PRO A 13 -10.23 -23.48 -32.11
C PRO A 13 -9.50 -22.81 -30.96
N ILE A 14 -8.17 -22.75 -31.08
CA ILE A 14 -7.29 -22.02 -30.17
C ILE A 14 -7.90 -20.63 -30.06
N GLY A 15 -8.53 -20.38 -28.91
CA GLY A 15 -9.27 -19.17 -28.66
C GLY A 15 -8.36 -18.01 -29.02
N LYS A 16 -8.79 -17.19 -29.97
CA LYS A 16 -8.19 -15.89 -30.21
C LYS A 16 -8.16 -15.21 -28.84
N TYR A 17 -6.99 -15.10 -28.23
CA TYR A 17 -6.76 -14.20 -27.12
C TYR A 17 -7.01 -12.80 -27.67
N GLN A 18 -8.28 -12.41 -27.74
CA GLN A 18 -8.68 -11.03 -27.88
C GLN A 18 -8.02 -10.35 -26.70
N LEU A 19 -6.93 -9.60 -26.93
CA LEU A 19 -6.47 -8.60 -26.00
C LEU A 19 -7.70 -7.72 -25.75
N LYS A 20 -8.39 -7.94 -24.63
CA LYS A 20 -9.40 -6.99 -24.16
C LYS A 20 -8.66 -5.66 -24.10
N ALA A 21 -9.13 -4.68 -24.86
CA ALA A 21 -8.61 -3.32 -24.77
C ALA A 21 -8.58 -2.95 -23.27
N LEU A 22 -7.44 -2.41 -22.80
CA LEU A 22 -7.30 -1.99 -21.42
C LEU A 22 -8.49 -1.09 -21.07
N GLN A 23 -9.16 -1.35 -19.95
CA GLN A 23 -10.27 -0.49 -19.52
C GLN A 23 -9.75 0.96 -19.40
N PRO A 24 -10.56 1.97 -19.79
CA PRO A 24 -10.12 3.37 -19.83
C PRO A 24 -9.62 3.87 -18.47
N THR A 25 -10.16 3.34 -17.36
CA THR A 25 -9.68 3.58 -16.00
C THR A 25 -8.25 3.08 -15.78
N THR A 26 -7.94 1.86 -16.22
CA THR A 26 -6.58 1.30 -16.15
C THR A 26 -5.60 2.11 -16.98
N LEU A 27 -5.99 2.53 -18.19
CA LEU A 27 -5.15 3.39 -19.03
C LEU A 27 -4.89 4.75 -18.35
N SER A 28 -5.92 5.35 -17.76
CA SER A 28 -5.80 6.62 -17.02
C SER A 28 -4.85 6.51 -15.82
N LEU A 29 -4.90 5.40 -15.06
CA LEU A 29 -3.99 5.16 -13.94
C LEU A 29 -2.54 4.99 -14.41
N ILE A 30 -2.31 4.25 -15.50
CA ILE A 30 -0.96 4.09 -16.08
C ILE A 30 -0.41 5.44 -16.55
N LEU A 31 -1.19 6.23 -17.28
CA LEU A 31 -0.77 7.55 -17.76
C LEU A 31 -0.48 8.51 -16.59
N SER A 32 -1.31 8.49 -15.55
CA SER A 32 -1.08 9.27 -14.33
C SER A 32 0.21 8.86 -13.61
N MET A 33 0.52 7.56 -13.54
CA MET A 33 1.75 7.05 -12.93
C MET A 33 2.99 7.48 -13.73
N VAL A 34 2.95 7.37 -15.07
CA VAL A 34 4.05 7.84 -15.93
C VAL A 34 4.28 9.33 -15.74
N PHE A 35 3.21 10.12 -15.72
CA PHE A 35 3.30 11.56 -15.50
C PHE A 35 3.88 11.90 -14.12
N TYR A 36 3.48 11.18 -13.06
CA TYR A 36 4.03 11.34 -11.71
C TYR A 36 5.54 11.04 -11.68
N LEU A 37 5.98 9.99 -12.37
CA LEU A 37 7.41 9.65 -12.49
C LEU A 37 8.20 10.72 -13.25
N LEU A 38 7.65 11.28 -14.33
CA LEU A 38 8.31 12.34 -15.10
C LEU A 38 8.48 13.63 -14.29
N ILE A 39 7.46 14.03 -13.53
CA ILE A 39 7.57 15.16 -12.60
C ILE A 39 8.65 14.86 -11.55
N GLY A 40 8.61 13.68 -10.94
CA GLY A 40 9.61 13.26 -9.96
C GLY A 40 11.03 13.34 -10.51
N ALA A 41 11.25 12.80 -11.71
CA ALA A 41 12.55 12.84 -12.39
C ALA A 41 13.04 14.27 -12.62
N ALA A 42 12.18 15.16 -13.13
CA ALA A 42 12.54 16.56 -13.36
C ALA A 42 12.88 17.31 -12.06
N VAL A 43 12.12 17.06 -10.99
CA VAL A 43 12.37 17.69 -9.68
C VAL A 43 13.65 17.17 -9.04
N PHE A 44 13.90 15.86 -9.07
CA PHE A 44 15.14 15.29 -8.51
C PHE A 44 16.37 15.73 -9.32
N ASP A 45 16.29 15.77 -10.65
CA ASP A 45 17.36 16.30 -11.50
C ASP A 45 17.67 17.77 -11.14
N ALA A 46 16.64 18.61 -11.02
CA ALA A 46 16.83 20.02 -10.65
C ALA A 46 17.39 20.23 -9.24
N LEU A 47 17.10 19.34 -8.29
CA LEU A 47 17.55 19.47 -6.90
C LEU A 47 18.92 18.85 -6.62
N GLU A 48 19.27 17.74 -7.28
CA GLU A 48 20.44 16.93 -6.92
C GLU A 48 21.59 16.98 -7.93
N SER A 49 21.34 17.28 -9.22
CA SER A 49 22.36 17.15 -10.28
C SER A 49 23.58 18.07 -10.08
N ASP A 50 23.34 19.35 -9.78
CA ASP A 50 24.41 20.32 -9.52
C ASP A 50 25.21 19.97 -8.25
N SER A 51 24.50 19.51 -7.22
CA SER A 51 25.06 19.07 -5.94
C SER A 51 25.97 17.84 -6.13
N GLU A 52 25.52 16.86 -6.90
CA GLU A 52 26.28 15.66 -7.25
C GLU A 52 27.55 16.00 -8.03
N SER A 53 27.42 16.80 -9.11
CA SER A 53 28.55 17.22 -9.94
C SER A 53 29.61 17.98 -9.13
N SER A 54 29.16 18.86 -8.24
CA SER A 54 30.05 19.64 -7.36
C SER A 54 30.76 18.75 -6.33
N LYS A 55 30.03 17.83 -5.68
CA LYS A 55 30.61 16.86 -4.74
C LYS A 55 31.62 15.94 -5.41
N LYS A 56 31.31 15.44 -6.61
CA LYS A 56 32.21 14.59 -7.40
C LYS A 56 33.52 15.31 -7.71
N LYS A 57 33.45 16.55 -8.22
CA LYS A 57 34.64 17.36 -8.49
C LYS A 57 35.48 17.60 -7.24
N ALA A 58 34.83 17.89 -6.10
CA ALA A 58 35.52 18.08 -4.82
C ALA A 58 36.20 16.79 -4.32
N LEU A 59 35.57 15.63 -4.50
CA LEU A 59 36.16 14.33 -4.17
C LEU A 59 37.36 14.00 -5.06
N GLU A 60 37.25 14.21 -6.37
CA GLU A 60 38.33 13.99 -7.33
C GLU A 60 39.54 14.90 -7.03
N GLN A 61 39.30 16.16 -6.67
CA GLN A 61 40.35 17.08 -6.24
C GLN A 61 41.07 16.58 -4.98
N LYS A 62 40.32 16.24 -3.92
CA LYS A 62 40.91 15.68 -2.70
C LYS A 62 41.66 14.38 -2.95
N LEU A 63 41.13 13.52 -3.83
CA LEU A 63 41.79 12.28 -4.20
C LEU A 63 43.14 12.55 -4.87
N ASN A 64 43.20 13.48 -5.82
CA ASN A 64 44.44 13.84 -6.51
C ASN A 64 45.47 14.45 -5.55
N GLU A 65 45.02 15.29 -4.60
CA GLU A 65 45.88 15.80 -3.53
C GLU A 65 46.47 14.68 -2.68
N LEU A 66 45.66 13.69 -2.28
CA LEU A 66 46.12 12.54 -1.50
C LEU A 66 47.08 11.65 -2.29
N LYS A 67 46.76 11.34 -3.56
CA LYS A 67 47.66 10.57 -4.44
C LYS A 67 49.03 11.23 -4.54
N LYS A 68 49.07 12.54 -4.77
CA LYS A 68 50.33 13.30 -4.86
C LYS A 68 51.07 13.37 -3.52
N LYS A 69 50.35 13.60 -2.41
CA LYS A 69 50.93 13.73 -1.06
C LYS A 69 51.59 12.44 -0.58
N TYR A 70 50.98 11.29 -0.87
CA TYR A 70 51.44 9.98 -0.39
C TYR A 70 52.14 9.14 -1.45
N GLY A 71 52.23 9.62 -2.70
CA GLY A 71 52.91 8.93 -3.79
C GLY A 71 52.20 7.66 -4.27
N PHE A 72 50.87 7.59 -4.16
CA PHE A 72 50.12 6.43 -4.66
C PHE A 72 50.16 6.36 -6.18
N THR A 73 50.46 5.18 -6.72
CA THR A 73 50.15 4.87 -8.13
C THR A 73 48.65 4.63 -8.30
N ASP A 74 48.16 4.64 -9.55
CA ASP A 74 46.74 4.36 -9.81
C ASP A 74 46.34 2.93 -9.43
N ASP A 75 47.25 1.98 -9.50
CA ASP A 75 46.98 0.59 -9.12
C ASP A 75 46.99 0.40 -7.59
N ASP A 76 47.89 1.07 -6.87
CA ASP A 76 47.87 1.08 -5.39
C ASP A 76 46.55 1.66 -4.87
N TYR A 77 46.09 2.75 -5.49
CA TYR A 77 44.82 3.38 -5.13
C TYR A 77 43.63 2.43 -5.35
N LYS A 78 43.57 1.73 -6.49
CA LYS A 78 42.50 0.75 -6.76
C LYS A 78 42.47 -0.37 -5.72
N GLU A 79 43.62 -0.83 -5.26
CA GLU A 79 43.67 -1.88 -4.24
C GLU A 79 43.20 -1.34 -2.89
N VAL A 80 43.62 -0.13 -2.49
CA VAL A 80 43.11 0.54 -1.28
C VAL A 80 41.61 0.77 -1.36
N GLU A 81 41.11 1.27 -2.49
CA GLU A 81 39.68 1.47 -2.74
C GLU A 81 38.91 0.15 -2.59
N ARG A 82 39.41 -0.94 -3.19
CA ARG A 82 38.82 -2.27 -3.04
C ARG A 82 38.76 -2.71 -1.58
N VAL A 83 39.86 -2.56 -0.84
CA VAL A 83 39.92 -2.93 0.58
C VAL A 83 38.93 -2.10 1.40
N VAL A 84 38.85 -0.79 1.15
CA VAL A 84 37.91 0.11 1.84
C VAL A 84 36.47 -0.35 1.57
N LEU A 85 36.08 -0.56 0.31
CA LEU A 85 34.74 -0.99 -0.07
C LEU A 85 34.36 -2.35 0.53
N LEU A 86 35.29 -3.32 0.56
CA LEU A 86 35.04 -4.64 1.17
C LEU A 86 34.98 -4.58 2.71
N SER A 87 35.65 -3.60 3.31
CA SER A 87 35.68 -3.39 4.77
C SER A 87 34.44 -2.67 5.30
N GLU A 88 33.75 -1.85 4.49
CA GLU A 88 32.60 -1.02 4.90
C GLU A 88 31.56 -1.78 5.74
N PRO A 89 31.03 -2.95 5.30
CA PRO A 89 30.03 -3.68 6.09
C PRO A 89 30.54 -4.26 7.41
N HIS A 90 31.87 -4.34 7.58
CA HIS A 90 32.51 -4.78 8.82
C HIS A 90 32.79 -3.61 9.78
N ARG A 91 32.71 -2.34 9.31
CA ARG A 91 32.93 -1.15 10.14
C ARG A 91 31.86 -0.97 11.22
N ALA A 92 30.63 -1.39 10.94
CA ALA A 92 29.52 -1.35 11.90
C ALA A 92 29.58 -2.49 12.95
N GLY A 93 30.64 -3.31 12.95
CA GLY A 93 30.82 -4.42 13.89
C GLY A 93 30.22 -5.75 13.39
N ARG A 94 30.10 -6.74 14.28
CA ARG A 94 29.56 -8.07 13.91
C ARG A 94 28.03 -8.01 13.76
N GLN A 95 27.57 -7.90 12.51
CA GLN A 95 26.15 -7.87 12.12
C GLN A 95 25.45 -9.24 12.29
N TRP A 96 26.15 -10.36 12.08
CA TRP A 96 25.56 -11.71 12.09
C TRP A 96 25.63 -12.41 13.47
N LYS A 97 25.08 -11.76 14.50
CA LYS A 97 24.67 -12.41 15.76
C LYS A 97 23.15 -12.41 15.85
N PHE A 98 22.56 -13.01 16.89
CA PHE A 98 21.10 -13.13 17.01
C PHE A 98 20.36 -11.79 16.82
N ALA A 99 20.77 -10.72 17.52
CA ALA A 99 20.13 -9.40 17.41
C ALA A 99 20.18 -8.83 15.98
N GLY A 100 21.34 -8.87 15.31
CA GLY A 100 21.45 -8.38 13.94
C GLY A 100 20.79 -9.31 12.91
N SER A 101 20.76 -10.62 13.16
CA SER A 101 20.04 -11.59 12.32
C SER A 101 18.52 -11.40 12.45
N PHE A 102 18.03 -11.08 13.65
CA PHE A 102 16.64 -10.73 13.88
C PHE A 102 16.28 -9.38 13.24
N TYR A 103 17.17 -8.39 13.31
CA TYR A 103 16.99 -7.12 12.61
C TYR A 103 16.89 -7.32 11.10
N PHE A 104 17.81 -8.11 10.53
CA PHE A 104 17.77 -8.51 9.12
C PHE A 104 16.48 -9.28 8.77
N ALA A 105 16.03 -10.19 9.63
CA ALA A 105 14.78 -10.92 9.42
C ALA A 105 13.56 -9.99 9.38
N ILE A 106 13.52 -8.96 10.25
CA ILE A 106 12.50 -7.90 10.20
C ILE A 106 12.56 -7.19 8.86
N THR A 107 13.74 -6.71 8.43
CA THR A 107 13.85 -5.91 7.20
C THR A 107 13.47 -6.68 5.94
N VAL A 108 13.67 -8.00 5.92
CA VAL A 108 13.23 -8.89 4.83
C VAL A 108 11.71 -9.03 4.78
N ILE A 109 11.07 -9.44 5.88
CA ILE A 109 9.62 -9.73 5.87
C ILE A 109 8.76 -8.47 5.79
N THR A 110 9.29 -7.34 6.26
CA THR A 110 8.63 -6.02 6.17
C THR A 110 8.96 -5.28 4.88
N THR A 111 9.76 -5.89 3.99
CA THR A 111 10.20 -5.31 2.72
C THR A 111 10.92 -3.96 2.83
N ILE A 112 11.46 -3.61 4.00
CA ILE A 112 12.26 -2.38 4.18
C ILE A 112 13.61 -2.52 3.47
N GLY A 113 14.33 -3.63 3.72
CA GLY A 113 15.50 -3.98 2.92
C GLY A 113 16.67 -2.98 2.84
N TYR A 114 17.06 -2.30 3.94
CA TYR A 114 18.15 -1.30 3.97
C TYR A 114 19.48 -1.65 3.29
N GLY A 115 19.80 -2.92 3.05
CA GLY A 115 21.06 -3.31 2.40
C GLY A 115 22.34 -3.21 3.26
N HIS A 116 22.29 -2.62 4.46
CA HIS A 116 23.45 -2.54 5.38
C HIS A 116 24.04 -3.91 5.75
N ALA A 117 23.19 -4.95 5.78
CA ALA A 117 23.58 -6.34 5.93
C ALA A 117 22.85 -7.19 4.89
N ALA A 118 23.60 -8.01 4.15
CA ALA A 118 23.08 -8.91 3.12
C ALA A 118 23.78 -10.27 3.17
N PRO A 119 23.08 -11.38 2.89
CA PRO A 119 23.66 -12.72 2.91
C PRO A 119 24.71 -12.85 1.81
N ARG A 120 25.94 -13.20 2.20
CA ARG A 120 27.07 -13.36 1.25
C ARG A 120 27.23 -14.78 0.74
N THR A 121 26.78 -15.78 1.51
CA THR A 121 26.84 -17.20 1.15
C THR A 121 25.67 -17.59 0.27
N ASP A 122 25.87 -18.54 -0.65
CA ASP A 122 24.80 -19.03 -1.53
C ASP A 122 23.68 -19.67 -0.71
N ALA A 123 24.01 -20.45 0.32
CA ALA A 123 23.03 -21.01 1.24
C ALA A 123 22.18 -19.91 1.95
N GLY A 124 22.81 -18.82 2.38
CA GLY A 124 22.11 -17.70 3.01
C GLY A 124 21.18 -16.95 2.05
N LYS A 125 21.61 -16.76 0.80
CA LYS A 125 20.78 -16.16 -0.26
C LYS A 125 19.59 -17.06 -0.59
N THR A 126 19.82 -18.37 -0.76
CA THR A 126 18.77 -19.36 -1.00
C THR A 126 17.75 -19.38 0.12
N PHE A 127 18.19 -19.43 1.37
CA PHE A 127 17.29 -19.36 2.53
C PHE A 127 16.50 -18.04 2.54
N CYS A 128 17.16 -16.90 2.29
CA CYS A 128 16.51 -15.60 2.26
C CYS A 128 15.38 -15.53 1.21
N MET A 129 15.57 -16.14 0.03
CA MET A 129 14.54 -16.20 -1.02
C MET A 129 13.30 -16.96 -0.52
N PHE A 130 13.46 -18.17 0.02
CA PHE A 130 12.32 -18.94 0.55
C PHE A 130 11.66 -18.26 1.76
N TYR A 131 12.46 -17.67 2.65
CA TYR A 131 11.98 -16.94 3.81
C TYR A 131 11.12 -15.72 3.41
N ALA A 132 11.52 -14.96 2.39
CA ALA A 132 10.77 -13.82 1.89
C ALA A 132 9.43 -14.23 1.23
N VAL A 133 9.43 -15.31 0.45
CA VAL A 133 8.23 -15.82 -0.24
C VAL A 133 7.10 -16.13 0.73
N LEU A 134 7.40 -16.71 1.90
CA LEU A 134 6.40 -17.02 2.92
C LEU A 134 6.19 -15.87 3.91
N GLY A 135 7.27 -15.17 4.27
CA GLY A 135 7.25 -14.12 5.28
C GLY A 135 6.48 -12.87 4.85
N ILE A 136 6.68 -12.40 3.62
CA ILE A 136 6.05 -11.15 3.14
C ILE A 136 4.52 -11.27 3.14
N PRO A 137 3.88 -12.31 2.54
CA PRO A 137 2.42 -12.45 2.59
C PRO A 137 1.89 -12.56 4.02
N LEU A 138 2.57 -13.32 4.88
CA LEU A 138 2.18 -13.46 6.30
C LEU A 138 2.22 -12.10 7.02
N THR A 139 3.27 -11.32 6.81
CA THR A 139 3.43 -9.98 7.39
C THR A 139 2.37 -9.01 6.87
N LEU A 140 2.05 -9.04 5.57
CA LEU A 140 0.98 -8.23 5.00
C LEU A 140 -0.38 -8.56 5.63
N VAL A 141 -0.75 -9.83 5.73
CA VAL A 141 -2.01 -10.26 6.37
C VAL A 141 -2.04 -9.85 7.85
N MET A 142 -0.91 -9.98 8.55
CA MET A 142 -0.79 -9.55 9.95
C MET A 142 -1.05 -8.04 10.09
N PHE A 143 -0.39 -7.20 9.30
CA PHE A 143 -0.57 -5.75 9.37
C PHE A 143 -1.97 -5.30 8.97
N GLN A 144 -2.59 -5.95 7.98
CA GLN A 144 -3.99 -5.70 7.62
C GLN A 144 -4.92 -6.01 8.79
N SER A 145 -4.79 -7.20 9.38
CA SER A 145 -5.61 -7.64 10.51
C SER A 145 -5.44 -6.76 11.76
N LEU A 146 -4.20 -6.37 12.06
CA LEU A 146 -3.91 -5.46 13.17
C LEU A 146 -4.40 -4.04 12.88
N GLY A 147 -4.23 -3.55 11.64
CA GLY A 147 -4.67 -2.23 11.23
C GLY A 147 -6.19 -2.05 11.31
N GLU A 148 -6.98 -3.05 10.91
CA GLU A 148 -8.43 -3.05 11.10
C GLU A 148 -8.82 -2.97 12.58
N ARG A 149 -8.18 -3.78 13.44
CA ARG A 149 -8.42 -3.76 14.88
C ARG A 149 -8.10 -2.41 15.51
N ILE A 150 -6.98 -1.80 15.12
CA ILE A 150 -6.61 -0.44 15.56
C ILE A 150 -7.66 0.57 15.09
N ASN A 151 -8.07 0.53 13.83
CA ASN A 151 -9.08 1.45 13.30
C ASN A 151 -10.42 1.33 14.04
N THR A 152 -10.88 0.11 14.32
CA THR A 152 -12.09 -0.13 15.12
C THR A 152 -11.94 0.37 16.55
N PHE A 153 -10.78 0.13 17.17
CA PHE A 153 -10.48 0.62 18.51
C PHE A 153 -10.46 2.16 18.57
N VAL A 154 -9.84 2.82 17.59
CA VAL A 154 -9.83 4.29 17.46
C VAL A 154 -11.25 4.83 17.26
N ARG A 155 -12.08 4.20 16.41
CA ARG A 155 -13.50 4.57 16.25
C ARG A 155 -14.24 4.50 17.57
N TYR A 156 -14.06 3.42 18.32
CA TYR A 156 -14.67 3.23 19.62
C TYR A 156 -14.23 4.30 20.63
N LEU A 157 -12.92 4.59 20.71
CA LEU A 157 -12.39 5.65 21.58
C LEU A 157 -12.93 7.03 21.22
N LEU A 158 -12.98 7.37 19.93
CA LEU A 158 -13.54 8.63 19.45
C LEU A 158 -15.02 8.76 19.78
N SER A 159 -15.80 7.69 19.58
CA SER A 159 -17.22 7.67 19.95
C SER A 159 -17.40 7.89 21.46
N ARG A 160 -16.58 7.24 22.30
CA ARG A 160 -16.60 7.42 23.75
C ARG A 160 -16.21 8.84 24.17
N ALA A 161 -15.17 9.41 23.54
CA ALA A 161 -14.75 10.78 23.80
C ALA A 161 -15.84 11.79 23.43
N LYS A 162 -16.49 11.63 22.28
CA LYS A 162 -17.63 12.47 21.86
C LYS A 162 -18.81 12.39 22.83
N GLN A 163 -19.13 11.18 23.30
CA GLN A 163 -20.17 10.95 24.30
C GLN A 163 -19.82 11.63 25.65
N GLY A 164 -18.57 11.48 26.11
CA GLY A 164 -18.10 12.13 27.34
C GLY A 164 -18.07 13.66 27.25
N LEU A 165 -17.87 14.22 26.06
CA LEU A 165 -17.93 15.66 25.79
C LEU A 165 -19.36 16.19 25.56
N GLY A 166 -20.38 15.34 25.59
CA GLY A 166 -21.79 15.74 25.46
C GLY A 166 -22.21 16.18 24.05
N LEU A 167 -21.47 15.81 23.00
CA LEU A 167 -21.80 16.18 21.62
C LEU A 167 -23.04 15.39 21.14
N GLN A 168 -24.03 16.10 20.58
CA GLN A 168 -25.29 15.49 20.11
C GLN A 168 -25.10 14.53 18.93
N VAL A 169 -24.02 14.67 18.14
CA VAL A 169 -23.69 13.78 17.02
C VAL A 169 -22.48 12.92 17.38
N THR A 170 -22.76 11.69 17.81
CA THR A 170 -21.73 10.72 18.22
C THR A 170 -21.19 9.88 17.06
N GLU A 171 -21.78 9.98 15.87
CA GLU A 171 -21.29 9.28 14.69
C GLU A 171 -19.88 9.74 14.30
N VAL A 172 -19.00 8.76 14.10
CA VAL A 172 -17.61 8.99 13.70
C VAL A 172 -17.55 8.97 12.18
N SER A 173 -17.68 10.15 11.58
CA SER A 173 -17.48 10.33 10.13
C SER A 173 -16.11 9.82 9.68
N MET A 174 -16.05 9.33 8.44
CA MET A 174 -14.81 8.91 7.78
C MET A 174 -13.75 10.01 7.76
N GLY A 175 -14.17 11.29 7.62
CA GLY A 175 -13.24 12.42 7.68
C GLY A 175 -12.48 12.51 9.01
N ASN A 176 -13.17 12.22 10.14
CA ASN A 176 -12.54 12.19 11.47
C ASN A 176 -11.52 11.05 11.58
N MET A 177 -11.83 9.89 10.98
CA MET A 177 -10.92 8.74 10.97
C MET A 177 -9.65 9.02 10.16
N VAL A 178 -9.80 9.64 8.98
CA VAL A 178 -8.66 10.03 8.15
C VAL A 178 -7.80 11.06 8.88
N LEU A 179 -8.41 12.06 9.51
CA LEU A 179 -7.69 13.08 10.28
C LEU A 179 -6.90 12.46 11.45
N VAL A 180 -7.54 11.59 12.23
CA VAL A 180 -6.87 10.91 13.35
C VAL A 180 -5.77 9.97 12.85
N GLY A 181 -5.98 9.29 11.73
CA GLY A 181 -4.95 8.47 11.08
C GLY A 181 -3.73 9.29 10.66
N LEU A 182 -3.94 10.45 10.01
CA LEU A 182 -2.87 11.38 9.63
C LEU A 182 -2.10 11.90 10.86
N LEU A 183 -2.82 12.32 11.91
CA LEU A 183 -2.21 12.76 13.16
C LEU A 183 -1.44 11.64 13.86
N SER A 184 -1.94 10.41 13.81
CA SER A 184 -1.26 9.23 14.35
C SER A 184 0.02 8.90 13.57
N CYS A 185 0.01 9.04 12.24
CA CYS A 185 1.21 8.85 11.42
C CYS A 185 2.25 9.93 11.72
N ALA A 186 1.83 11.21 11.73
CA ALA A 186 2.70 12.33 12.03
C ALA A 186 3.32 12.24 13.43
N SER A 187 2.53 11.87 14.45
CA SER A 187 3.04 11.68 15.82
C SER A 187 4.04 10.52 15.90
N THR A 188 3.78 9.41 15.23
CA THR A 188 4.69 8.25 15.17
C THR A 188 6.04 8.65 14.55
N LEU A 189 6.03 9.45 13.48
CA LEU A 189 7.25 9.97 12.85
C LEU A 189 7.99 10.93 13.78
N CYS A 190 7.29 11.87 14.44
CA CYS A 190 7.91 12.82 15.36
C CYS A 190 8.52 12.14 16.60
N ILE A 191 7.83 11.16 17.19
CA ILE A 191 8.32 10.39 18.34
C ILE A 191 9.57 9.60 17.95
N GLY A 192 9.55 8.94 16.79
CA GLY A 192 10.71 8.26 16.26
C GLY A 192 11.88 9.22 16.02
N ALA A 193 11.63 10.34 15.35
CA ALA A 193 12.63 11.35 15.05
C ALA A 193 13.32 11.86 16.32
N ALA A 194 12.55 12.19 17.37
CA ALA A 194 13.10 12.63 18.65
C ALA A 194 13.97 11.57 19.34
N ALA A 195 13.54 10.30 19.30
CA ALA A 195 14.30 9.20 19.89
C ALA A 195 15.59 8.92 19.10
N PHE A 196 15.50 8.76 17.78
CA PHE A 196 16.66 8.44 16.93
C PHE A 196 17.64 9.61 16.82
N SER A 197 17.19 10.87 16.83
CA SER A 197 18.11 12.01 16.89
C SER A 197 18.98 11.97 18.15
N HIS A 198 18.39 11.56 19.28
CA HIS A 198 19.12 11.44 20.55
C HIS A 198 20.03 10.19 20.60
N PHE A 199 19.57 9.04 20.11
CA PHE A 199 20.35 7.80 20.19
C PHE A 199 21.46 7.68 19.15
N GLU A 200 21.25 8.20 17.94
CA GLU A 200 22.18 8.07 16.81
C GLU A 200 22.98 9.34 16.53
N ASP A 201 22.87 10.38 17.37
CA ASP A 201 23.53 11.67 17.18
C ASP A 201 23.21 12.29 15.79
N TRP A 202 21.96 12.16 15.35
CA TRP A 202 21.47 12.73 14.08
C TRP A 202 20.74 14.04 14.33
N THR A 203 20.64 14.88 13.29
CA THR A 203 19.70 16.02 13.34
C THR A 203 18.26 15.50 13.37
N PHE A 204 17.33 16.26 13.97
CA PHE A 204 15.92 15.87 14.00
C PHE A 204 15.37 15.61 12.59
N PHE A 205 15.76 16.42 11.61
CA PHE A 205 15.36 16.24 10.22
C PHE A 205 15.85 14.91 9.63
N ASN A 206 17.13 14.56 9.81
CA ASN A 206 17.66 13.28 9.32
C ASN A 206 17.00 12.08 10.02
N ALA A 207 16.73 12.20 11.32
CA ALA A 207 16.01 11.17 12.07
C ALA A 207 14.54 11.04 11.62
N TYR A 208 13.87 12.16 11.30
CA TYR A 208 12.52 12.17 10.74
C TYR A 208 12.49 11.53 9.35
N TYR A 209 13.43 11.91 8.48
CA TYR A 209 13.63 11.31 7.16
C TYR A 209 13.86 9.79 7.27
N TYR A 210 14.75 9.36 8.16
CA TYR A 210 14.96 7.93 8.46
C TYR A 210 13.65 7.24 8.85
N CYS A 211 12.89 7.79 9.80
CA CYS A 211 11.62 7.20 10.22
C CYS A 211 10.62 7.12 9.06
N PHE A 212 10.54 8.16 8.23
CA PHE A 212 9.64 8.19 7.08
C PHE A 212 10.02 7.11 6.05
N ILE A 213 11.28 7.06 5.61
CA ILE A 213 11.80 6.06 4.65
C ILE A 213 11.69 4.63 5.19
N THR A 214 11.84 4.46 6.50
CA THR A 214 11.68 3.18 7.20
C THR A 214 10.22 2.70 7.19
N LEU A 215 9.30 3.54 7.66
CA LEU A 215 7.90 3.15 7.87
C LEU A 215 7.08 3.13 6.57
N THR A 216 7.58 3.76 5.51
CA THR A 216 7.06 3.62 4.14
C THR A 216 7.68 2.46 3.38
N THR A 217 8.53 1.65 4.04
CA THR A 217 9.22 0.48 3.50
C THR A 217 10.08 0.75 2.25
N ILE A 218 10.50 2.01 2.04
CA ILE A 218 11.45 2.39 0.98
C ILE A 218 12.85 1.91 1.34
N GLY A 219 13.30 2.20 2.57
CA GLY A 219 14.53 1.67 3.15
C GLY A 219 15.81 1.87 2.31
N PHE A 220 16.15 3.10 1.90
CA PHE A 220 17.36 3.37 1.11
C PHE A 220 18.67 2.89 1.76
N GLY A 221 18.75 2.89 3.09
CA GLY A 221 19.93 2.42 3.82
C GLY A 221 21.06 3.45 3.98
N ASP A 222 20.83 4.69 3.54
CA ASP A 222 21.67 5.86 3.80
C ASP A 222 21.71 6.23 5.29
N PHE A 223 20.58 6.05 5.99
CA PHE A 223 20.47 6.09 7.44
C PHE A 223 19.94 4.76 7.97
N VAL A 224 20.68 4.15 8.90
CA VAL A 224 20.29 2.88 9.54
C VAL A 224 20.65 2.94 11.02
N ALA A 225 19.65 2.76 11.88
CA ALA A 225 19.86 2.68 13.33
C ALA A 225 20.63 1.40 13.73
N LEU A 226 21.18 1.40 14.94
CA LEU A 226 21.91 0.28 15.54
C LEU A 226 23.27 -0.03 14.87
N GLN A 227 23.73 0.78 13.93
CA GLN A 227 25.01 0.57 13.21
C GLN A 227 26.23 1.20 13.92
N LYS A 228 26.02 2.17 14.82
CA LYS A 228 27.14 2.84 15.51
C LYS A 228 27.60 2.05 16.75
N LYS A 229 28.93 1.99 16.96
CA LYS A 229 29.60 1.57 18.23
C LYS A 229 29.20 0.17 18.75
N ASP A 230 28.94 -0.81 17.88
CA ASP A 230 28.42 -2.14 18.23
C ASP A 230 27.11 -2.09 19.05
N ALA A 231 26.23 -1.10 18.80
CA ALA A 231 24.98 -0.92 19.55
C ALA A 231 24.12 -2.19 19.59
N LEU A 232 24.10 -2.97 18.49
CA LEU A 232 23.44 -4.29 18.40
C LEU A 232 23.82 -5.26 19.53
N GLN A 233 25.03 -5.17 20.08
CA GLN A 233 25.50 -6.05 21.16
C GLN A 233 25.59 -5.35 22.51
N LYS A 234 25.93 -4.05 22.51
CA LYS A 234 26.22 -3.30 23.73
C LYS A 234 25.01 -2.59 24.33
N ARG A 235 23.91 -2.42 23.59
CA ARG A 235 22.71 -1.70 24.07
C ARG A 235 21.40 -2.46 23.82
N PRO A 236 21.15 -3.59 24.51
CA PRO A 236 19.92 -4.37 24.33
C PRO A 236 18.60 -3.58 24.47
N PRO A 237 18.44 -2.63 25.42
CA PRO A 237 17.20 -1.84 25.52
C PRO A 237 16.94 -0.98 24.28
N TYR A 238 18.00 -0.42 23.67
CA TYR A 238 17.87 0.39 22.46
C TYR A 238 17.53 -0.46 21.24
N VAL A 239 18.09 -1.67 21.16
CA VAL A 239 17.74 -2.66 20.13
C VAL A 239 16.27 -3.03 20.22
N ALA A 240 15.78 -3.37 21.43
CA ALA A 240 14.37 -3.70 21.66
C ALA A 240 13.44 -2.53 21.31
N PHE A 241 13.79 -1.32 21.73
CA PHE A 241 13.05 -0.11 21.35
C PHE A 241 12.97 0.04 19.83
N SER A 242 14.08 -0.13 19.11
CA SER A 242 14.13 0.06 17.66
C SER A 242 13.25 -0.97 16.93
N PHE A 243 13.27 -2.24 17.36
CA PHE A 243 12.42 -3.28 16.78
C PHE A 243 10.94 -3.01 17.06
N MET A 244 10.60 -2.65 18.29
CA MET A 244 9.23 -2.30 18.66
C MET A 244 8.74 -1.08 17.90
N TYR A 245 9.57 -0.05 17.74
CA TYR A 245 9.24 1.14 16.97
C TYR A 245 8.90 0.78 15.52
N ILE A 246 9.74 -0.02 14.86
CA ILE A 246 9.50 -0.43 13.47
C ILE A 246 8.18 -1.21 13.35
N LEU A 247 7.96 -2.21 14.22
CA LEU A 247 6.75 -3.05 14.17
C LEU A 247 5.48 -2.25 14.46
N VAL A 248 5.47 -1.43 15.51
CA VAL A 248 4.32 -0.59 15.85
C VAL A 248 4.09 0.49 14.80
N GLY A 249 5.16 1.15 14.34
CA GLY A 249 5.08 2.20 13.33
C GLY A 249 4.55 1.69 11.99
N LEU A 250 5.00 0.52 11.54
CA LEU A 250 4.46 -0.12 10.33
C LEU A 250 3.00 -0.51 10.51
N THR A 251 2.59 -0.89 11.73
CA THR A 251 1.18 -1.18 12.00
C THR A 251 0.34 0.10 11.93
N VAL A 252 0.83 1.24 12.42
CA VAL A 252 0.15 2.54 12.30
C VAL A 252 0.04 2.98 10.84
N MET A 253 1.13 2.92 10.08
CA MET A 253 1.12 3.23 8.64
C MET A 253 0.21 2.27 7.87
N GLY A 254 0.26 0.98 8.19
CA GLY A 254 -0.60 -0.05 7.63
C GLY A 254 -2.08 0.21 7.94
N ALA A 255 -2.43 0.59 9.16
CA ALA A 255 -3.80 0.95 9.54
C ALA A 255 -4.33 2.16 8.74
N PHE A 256 -3.47 3.16 8.51
CA PHE A 256 -3.82 4.33 7.71
C PHE A 256 -3.99 3.97 6.22
N LEU A 257 -3.04 3.22 5.64
CA LEU A 257 -3.14 2.73 4.27
C LEU A 257 -4.38 1.85 4.10
N ASN A 258 -4.68 0.97 5.06
CA ASN A 258 -5.87 0.15 5.07
C ASN A 258 -7.15 1.00 4.98
N LEU A 259 -7.25 2.07 5.78
CA LEU A 259 -8.37 3.00 5.76
C LEU A 259 -8.55 3.71 4.41
N VAL A 260 -7.46 4.11 3.77
CA VAL A 260 -7.47 4.91 2.53
C VAL A 260 -7.59 4.03 1.28
N VAL A 261 -6.76 2.99 1.17
CA VAL A 261 -6.61 2.14 -0.02
C VAL A 261 -7.82 1.23 -0.22
N LEU A 262 -8.38 0.61 0.83
CA LEU A 262 -9.58 -0.21 0.66
C LEU A 262 -10.72 0.58 0.04
N ARG A 263 -10.88 1.87 0.39
CA ARG A 263 -11.90 2.72 -0.21
C ARG A 263 -11.73 2.85 -1.71
N PHE A 264 -10.50 3.07 -2.19
CA PHE A 264 -10.25 3.18 -3.63
C PHE A 264 -10.43 1.86 -4.37
N LEU A 265 -10.04 0.74 -3.74
CA LEU A 265 -10.24 -0.59 -4.31
C LEU A 265 -11.73 -0.94 -4.41
N THR A 266 -12.53 -0.66 -3.39
CA THR A 266 -13.97 -0.93 -3.41
C THR A 266 -14.73 -0.03 -4.38
N VAL A 267 -14.31 1.22 -4.55
CA VAL A 267 -14.91 2.16 -5.52
C VAL A 267 -14.65 1.70 -6.97
N SER A 268 -13.54 0.99 -7.23
CA SER A 268 -13.24 0.48 -8.57
C SER A 268 -14.06 -0.76 -8.97
N THR A 269 -14.68 -1.44 -7.99
CA THR A 269 -15.55 -2.62 -8.19
C THR A 269 -17.04 -2.30 -8.33
N GLU A 270 -17.47 -1.07 -8.09
CA GLU A 270 -18.83 -0.62 -8.40
C GLU A 270 -18.92 -0.26 -9.89
N GLU A 271 -19.02 -1.27 -10.78
CA GLU A 271 -19.59 -1.02 -12.11
C GLU A 271 -21.08 -0.67 -11.93
N PRO A 272 -21.60 0.40 -12.55
CA PRO A 272 -23.00 0.76 -12.43
C PRO A 272 -23.87 -0.36 -12.99
N ASP A 273 -24.74 -0.93 -12.14
CA ASP A 273 -25.77 -1.90 -12.53
C ASP A 273 -26.46 -1.42 -13.82
N VAL A 274 -26.27 -2.19 -14.90
CA VAL A 274 -27.08 -2.06 -16.10
C VAL A 274 -28.50 -2.41 -15.68
N LYS A 275 -29.33 -1.37 -15.49
CA LYS A 275 -30.78 -1.53 -15.31
C LYS A 275 -31.29 -2.47 -16.41
N PRO A 276 -32.05 -3.53 -16.09
CA PRO A 276 -32.68 -4.31 -17.13
C PRO A 276 -33.62 -3.37 -17.87
N GLU A 277 -33.32 -3.12 -19.15
CA GLU A 277 -34.25 -2.48 -20.07
C GLU A 277 -35.57 -3.21 -19.96
N ALA A 278 -36.59 -2.48 -19.50
CA ALA A 278 -37.97 -2.89 -19.65
C ALA A 278 -38.17 -3.18 -21.14
N ALA A 279 -38.50 -4.44 -21.47
CA ALA A 279 -38.89 -4.85 -22.80
C ALA A 279 -40.11 -4.00 -23.23
N GLY A 280 -39.82 -2.91 -23.96
CA GLY A 280 -40.80 -2.12 -24.65
C GLY A 280 -41.41 -2.95 -25.78
N GLN A 281 -42.74 -2.97 -25.79
CA GLN A 281 -43.55 -3.50 -26.88
C GLN A 281 -43.14 -2.86 -28.21
N VAL A 282 -42.76 -3.70 -29.18
CA VAL A 282 -42.62 -3.28 -30.58
C VAL A 282 -43.94 -3.56 -31.29
N GLN A 283 -44.67 -2.48 -31.59
CA GLN A 283 -45.19 -2.08 -32.91
C GLN A 283 -45.63 -3.23 -33.85
N GLY A 284 -46.89 -3.35 -34.24
CA GLY A 284 -47.62 -2.36 -35.02
C GLY A 284 -47.36 -2.57 -36.52
N THR A 285 -48.16 -3.43 -37.15
CA THR A 285 -48.25 -3.58 -38.62
C THR A 285 -49.72 -3.52 -39.03
N GLN A 286 -50.04 -2.60 -39.94
CA GLN A 286 -51.32 -2.37 -40.65
C GLN A 286 -51.20 -2.95 -42.09
N PRO A 287 -52.23 -2.92 -42.95
CA PRO A 287 -53.62 -3.42 -42.83
C PRO A 287 -54.00 -4.34 -44.03
N GLU A 288 -55.04 -5.17 -43.96
CA GLU A 288 -55.74 -5.62 -45.18
C GLU A 288 -57.16 -6.10 -44.91
N ASP A 289 -58.07 -5.70 -45.80
CA ASP A 289 -59.52 -5.84 -45.77
C ASP A 289 -59.99 -7.29 -45.95
N THR A 290 -61.06 -7.69 -45.25
CA THR A 290 -62.18 -8.42 -45.88
C THR A 290 -63.45 -8.43 -45.02
N HIS A 291 -64.56 -8.15 -45.69
CA HIS A 291 -65.96 -8.30 -45.27
C HIS A 291 -66.29 -9.64 -44.59
N SER A 292 -67.16 -9.62 -43.57
CA SER A 292 -68.46 -10.33 -43.54
C SER A 292 -69.12 -10.31 -42.14
N GLU A 293 -70.41 -9.94 -42.10
CA GLU A 293 -71.55 -10.44 -41.27
C GLU A 293 -71.24 -10.98 -39.85
N GLY A 294 -71.85 -10.57 -38.74
CA GLY A 294 -73.26 -10.28 -38.44
C GLY A 294 -73.54 -10.69 -36.97
N VAL A 295 -74.70 -10.27 -36.43
CA VAL A 295 -75.37 -10.73 -35.16
C VAL A 295 -75.10 -9.92 -33.85
N ARG A 296 -75.88 -8.85 -33.68
CA ARG A 296 -76.97 -8.57 -32.70
C ARG A 296 -76.89 -8.97 -31.18
N SER A 297 -77.18 -7.96 -30.33
CA SER A 297 -77.87 -7.91 -28.99
C SER A 297 -77.23 -8.62 -27.78
N GLU A 298 -77.30 -8.17 -26.50
CA GLU A 298 -78.35 -7.53 -25.65
C GLU A 298 -77.71 -6.61 -24.58
N VAL A 299 -78.23 -5.40 -24.26
CA VAL A 299 -79.22 -5.02 -23.21
C VAL A 299 -78.92 -5.56 -21.80
N GLY A 300 -78.49 -4.71 -20.85
CA GLY A 300 -79.34 -4.31 -19.71
C GLY A 300 -78.62 -4.27 -18.34
N PRO A 301 -79.18 -3.63 -17.28
CA PRO A 301 -78.46 -2.61 -16.49
C PRO A 301 -78.47 -2.75 -14.95
N SER A 302 -77.77 -1.81 -14.28
CA SER A 302 -78.13 -1.16 -12.99
C SER A 302 -77.68 -1.80 -11.66
N LYS A 303 -76.93 -1.06 -10.82
CA LYS A 303 -77.45 -0.42 -9.57
C LYS A 303 -76.35 0.20 -8.66
N LYS A 304 -76.46 1.53 -8.48
CA LYS A 304 -76.45 2.35 -7.24
C LYS A 304 -75.29 2.32 -6.21
N LEU A 305 -74.69 3.51 -6.05
CA LEU A 305 -74.05 4.19 -4.88
C LEU A 305 -74.85 4.13 -3.54
N PRO A 306 -74.47 4.78 -2.39
CA PRO A 306 -73.23 5.46 -1.93
C PRO A 306 -72.79 5.22 -0.44
N MET A 307 -71.56 5.65 -0.12
CA MET A 307 -71.08 6.47 1.04
C MET A 307 -71.85 6.51 2.39
N LYS A 308 -71.17 6.25 3.54
CA LYS A 308 -71.17 7.11 4.77
C LYS A 308 -70.22 6.68 5.91
N VAL A 309 -69.33 7.61 6.23
CA VAL A 309 -68.67 8.03 7.49
C VAL A 309 -69.34 7.61 8.84
N LYS A 310 -68.54 7.17 9.84
CA LYS A 310 -68.58 7.70 11.23
C LYS A 310 -67.43 7.27 12.17
N PHE A 311 -66.98 8.25 12.93
CA PHE A 311 -66.02 8.29 14.05
C PHE A 311 -66.38 7.38 15.25
N ARG A 312 -65.36 7.00 16.06
CA ARG A 312 -65.45 7.10 17.54
C ARG A 312 -64.07 7.19 18.22
N GLN A 313 -63.99 8.15 19.14
CA GLN A 313 -62.90 8.53 20.05
C GLN A 313 -63.02 7.82 21.41
N HIS A 314 -61.93 7.87 22.19
CA HIS A 314 -61.84 7.85 23.68
C HIS A 314 -61.96 6.48 24.39
N ARG A 315 -61.26 6.17 25.50
CA ARG A 315 -60.41 6.91 26.45
C ARG A 315 -59.70 5.89 27.40
N THR A 316 -58.54 6.30 27.94
CA THR A 316 -57.97 6.04 29.30
C THR A 316 -58.02 4.65 29.94
N THR A 317 -56.86 4.13 30.35
CA THR A 317 -56.22 4.41 31.66
C THR A 317 -54.71 4.27 31.53
#